data_AF-A0A7L6BKE4-F1
#
_entry.id   AF-A0A7L6BKE4-F1
#
_cell.length_a   1.000
_cell.length_b   1.000
_cell.length_c   1.000
_cell.angle_alpha   90.00
_cell.angle_beta   90.00
_cell.angle_gamma   90.00
#
_symmetry.space_group_name_H-M   'P 1'
#
loop_
_entity.id
_entity.type
_entity.pdbx_description
1 polymer ?
#
loop_
_entity_poly.entity_id
_entity_poly.type
_entity_poly.pdbx_seq_one_letter_code
_entity_poly.pdbx_strand_id
1 'polypeptide(L)' 'MNNKKFKFDVVIGNPPYQDETKGDNKRYAPPIYDKFIVEAYKIGKIVELIHPGRFLFNRGL' A
#
# COMPACT_ATOMS: atom_id res chain seq x y z
N MET A 1 -31.22 14.82 0.93
CA MET A 1 -29.89 15.22 1.44
C MET A 1 -28.84 14.63 0.53
N ASN A 2 -28.08 15.45 -0.20
CA ASN A 2 -26.99 14.95 -1.05
C ASN A 2 -25.85 14.51 -0.16
N ASN A 3 -25.78 13.19 0.08
CA ASN A 3 -24.71 12.56 0.82
C ASN A 3 -23.45 12.56 -0.05
N LYS A 4 -22.78 13.72 -0.15
CA LYS A 4 -21.58 13.91 -0.97
C LYS A 4 -20.43 13.17 -0.27
N LYS A 5 -20.40 11.85 -0.44
CA LYS A 5 -19.37 10.97 0.13
C LYS A 5 -18.01 11.52 -0.32
N PHE A 6 -17.17 11.91 0.63
CA PHE A 6 -15.81 12.36 0.35
C PHE A 6 -15.07 11.24 -0.37
N LYS A 7 -14.58 11.53 -1.58
CA LYS A 7 -13.87 10.59 -2.43
C LYS A 7 -12.60 11.27 -2.89
N PHE A 8 -11.49 10.53 -2.86
CA PHE A 8 -10.27 10.98 -3.49
C PHE A 8 -10.35 10.64 -4.97
N ASP A 9 -10.11 11.64 -5.83
CA ASP A 9 -9.99 11.36 -7.26
C ASP A 9 -8.67 10.65 -7.57
N VAL A 10 -7.61 10.99 -6.82
CA VAL A 10 -6.26 10.46 -7.03
C VAL A 10 -5.59 10.14 -5.69
N VAL A 11 -4.86 9.02 -5.64
CA VAL A 11 -3.96 8.65 -4.54
C VAL A 11 -2.56 8.44 -5.13
N ILE A 12 -1.62 9.27 -4.70
CA ILE A 12 -0.20 9.18 -5.09
C ILE A 12 0.62 8.98 -3.83
N GLY A 13 1.62 8.09 -3.87
CA GLY A 13 2.47 7.90 -2.69
C GLY A 13 3.63 6.93 -2.82
N ASN A 14 4.46 6.93 -1.79
CA ASN A 14 5.53 5.96 -1.58
C ASN A 14 5.27 5.26 -0.23
N PRO A 15 4.50 4.15 -0.22
CA PRO A 15 4.12 3.45 1.00
C PRO A 15 5.33 2.87 1.74
N PRO A 16 5.21 2.63 3.06
CA PRO A 16 6.25 1.95 3.81
C PRO A 16 6.47 0.52 3.29
N TYR A 17 7.73 0.10 3.22
CA TYR A 17 8.07 -1.21 2.65
C TYR A 17 8.10 -2.34 3.66
N GLN A 18 8.28 -2.04 4.95
CA GLN A 18 8.47 -3.00 6.02
C GLN A 18 7.51 -2.70 7.17
N ASP A 19 6.95 -3.75 7.77
CA ASP A 19 6.12 -3.65 8.97
C ASP A 19 6.98 -3.26 10.19
N GLU A 20 6.33 -2.80 11.26
CA GLU A 20 7.02 -2.48 12.51
C GLU A 20 7.54 -3.76 13.16
N THR A 21 8.86 -3.86 13.37
CA THR A 21 9.43 -4.98 14.12
C THR A 21 9.27 -4.75 15.61
N LYS A 22 8.60 -5.66 16.31
CA LYS A 22 8.66 -5.75 17.77
C LYS A 22 10.03 -6.31 18.18
N GLY A 23 11.01 -5.43 18.46
CA GLY A 23 12.37 -5.79 18.93
C GLY A 23 13.50 -5.42 17.94
N ASP A 24 14.74 -5.81 18.27
CA ASP A 24 15.97 -5.36 17.59
C ASP A 24 16.19 -5.94 16.18
N ASN A 25 15.37 -6.91 15.75
CA ASN A 25 15.55 -7.61 14.47
C ASN A 25 14.87 -6.91 13.28
N LYS A 26 15.25 -5.65 13.02
CA LYS A 26 14.77 -4.83 11.88
C LYS A 26 14.96 -5.49 10.50
N ARG A 27 15.89 -6.44 10.37
CA ARG A 27 16.20 -7.12 9.09
C ARG A 27 15.15 -8.13 8.62
N TYR A 28 14.24 -8.58 9.51
CA TYR A 28 13.25 -9.62 9.20
C TYR A 28 11.81 -9.11 9.20
N ALA A 29 11.62 -7.79 9.17
CA ALA A 29 10.31 -7.19 9.05
C ALA A 29 9.57 -7.73 7.82
N PRO A 30 8.34 -8.26 7.97
CA PRO A 30 7.55 -8.65 6.81
C PRO A 30 7.22 -7.41 5.96
N PRO A 31 7.02 -7.58 4.64
CA PRO A 31 6.55 -6.48 3.80
C PRO A 31 5.16 -6.01 4.23
N ILE A 32 4.89 -4.70 4.12
CA ILE A 32 3.59 -4.10 4.50
C ILE A 32 2.93 -3.28 3.37
N TYR A 33 3.67 -2.98 2.30
CA TYR A 33 3.20 -2.10 1.22
C TYR A 33 1.96 -2.64 0.49
N ASP A 34 1.74 -3.96 0.50
CA ASP A 34 0.54 -4.61 -0.06
C ASP A 34 -0.74 -4.11 0.61
N LYS A 35 -0.72 -3.92 1.93
CA LYS A 35 -1.87 -3.38 2.69
C LYS A 35 -2.23 -1.97 2.20
N PHE A 36 -1.21 -1.14 1.95
CA PHE A 36 -1.42 0.23 1.45
C PHE A 36 -1.96 0.26 0.03
N ILE A 37 -1.48 -0.65 -0.84
CA ILE A 37 -2.00 -0.78 -2.21
C ILE A 37 -3.48 -1.17 -2.20
N VAL A 38 -3.85 -2.16 -1.38
CA VAL A 38 -5.25 -2.62 -1.26
C VAL A 38 -6.17 -1.50 -0.75
N GLU A 39 -5.75 -0.75 0.27
CA GLU A 39 -6.57 0.37 0.78
C GLU A 39 -6.63 1.54 -0.19
N ALA A 40 -5.53 1.86 -0.90
CA ALA A 40 -5.51 2.92 -1.91
C ALA A 40 -6.53 2.66 -3.03
N TYR A 41 -6.67 1.42 -3.49
CA TYR A 41 -7.67 1.05 -4.50
C TYR A 41 -9.13 1.17 -4.03
N LYS A 42 -9.39 1.15 -2.72
CA LYS A 42 -10.75 1.33 -2.18
C LYS A 42 -11.18 2.80 -2.13
N ILE A 43 -10.22 3.72 -2.04
CA ILE A 43 -10.49 5.14 -1.79
C ILE A 43 -10.26 6.05 -3.00
N GLY A 44 -9.33 5.69 -3.91
CA GLY A 44 -8.94 6.47 -5.07
C GLY A 44 -9.53 5.95 -6.39
N LYS A 45 -9.84 6.85 -7.33
CA LYS A 45 -10.19 6.45 -8.70
C LYS A 45 -8.94 6.17 -9.54
N ILE A 46 -7.87 6.94 -9.31
CA ILE A 46 -6.56 6.79 -9.93
C ILE A 46 -5.55 6.56 -8.79
N VAL A 47 -4.69 5.55 -8.92
CA VAL A 47 -3.71 5.19 -7.90
C VAL A 47 -2.33 5.05 -8.55
N GLU A 48 -1.35 5.78 -8.04
CA GLU A 48 0.06 5.72 -8.45
C GLU A 48 0.94 5.55 -7.21
N LEU A 49 1.55 4.38 -7.04
CA LEU A 49 2.34 4.05 -5.86
C LEU A 49 3.73 3.53 -6.26
N ILE A 50 4.76 4.03 -5.59
CA ILE A 50 6.13 3.50 -5.72
C ILE A 50 6.24 2.28 -4.80
N HIS A 51 6.48 1.09 -5.36
CA HIS A 51 6.71 -0.12 -4.57
C HIS A 51 7.70 -1.06 -5.26
N PRO A 52 8.31 -2.01 -4.54
CA PRO A 52 9.21 -2.98 -5.16
C PRO A 52 8.51 -3.78 -6.26
N GLY A 53 9.19 -3.93 -7.41
CA GLY A 53 8.70 -4.73 -8.55
C GLY A 53 8.65 -6.23 -8.31
N ARG A 54 8.89 -6.71 -7.08
CA ARG A 54 8.81 -8.14 -6.70
C ARG A 54 7.43 -8.74 -7.02
N PHE A 55 6.38 -7.92 -7.04
CA PHE A 55 5.02 -8.32 -7.43
C PHE A 55 4.88 -8.65 -8.93
N LEU A 56 5.71 -8.08 -9.81
CA LEU A 56 5.66 -8.34 -11.25
C LEU A 56 6.19 -9.74 -11.61
N PHE A 57 6.93 -10.35 -10.70
CA PHE A 57 7.44 -11.70 -10.83
C PHE A 57 6.58 -12.61 -9.96
N ASN A 58 5.50 -13.12 -10.53
CA ASN A 58 4.63 -14.13 -9.92
C ASN A 58 5.46 -15.39 -9.52
N ARG A 59 6.10 -15.34 -8.35
CA ARG A 59 6.83 -16.44 -7.70
C ARG A 59 6.35 -16.61 -6.24
N GLY A 60 5.03 -16.60 -6.08
CA GLY A 60 4.36 -17.19 -4.91
C GLY A 60 3.87 -16.17 -3.88
N LEU A 61 2.55 -16.14 -3.73
CA LEU A 61 1.95 -16.26 -2.39
C LEU A 61 2.45 -17.55 -1.72
#